data_AF-A0A1G6QXA9-F1
#
_entry.id   AF-A0A1G6QXA9-F1
#
_cell.length_a   1.000
_cell.length_b   1.000
_cell.length_c   1.000
_cell.angle_alpha   90.00
_cell.angle_beta   90.00
_cell.angle_gamma   90.00
#
_symmetry.space_group_name_H-M   'P 1'
#
loop_
_entity.id
_entity.type
_entity.pdbx_description
1 polymer ?
#
loop_
_entity_poly.entity_id
_entity_poly.type
_entity_poly.pdbx_seq_one_letter_code
_entity_poly.pdbx_strand_id
1 'polypeptide(L)' 'MNVEVFAQRMGLNEVIVKVTEATLTFVATGADRAPRKLPEVNDES' A
#
# COMPACT_ATOMS: atom_id res chain seq x y z
N MET A 1 -1.89 -1.66 -3.14
CA MET A 1 -2.18 -0.52 -2.23
C MET A 1 -0.86 -0.05 -1.66
N ASN A 2 -0.46 1.20 -1.95
CA ASN A 2 0.75 1.83 -1.41
C ASN A 2 0.33 2.75 -0.27
N VAL A 3 0.96 2.58 0.89
CA VAL A 3 0.75 3.44 2.06
C VAL A 3 1.93 4.40 2.13
N GLU A 4 1.66 5.70 2.15
CA GLU A 4 2.68 6.74 2.30
C GLU A 4 2.39 7.52 3.59
N VAL A 5 3.43 7.70 4.41
CA VAL A 5 3.34 8.42 5.69
C VAL A 5 4.25 9.65 5.61
N PHE A 6 3.66 10.82 5.84
CA PHE A 6 4.32 12.12 5.79
C PHE A 6 4.33 12.78 7.18
N ALA A 7 5.45 13.40 7.55
CA ALA A 7 5.56 14.24 8.74
C ALA A 7 5.97 15.67 8.32
N GLN A 8 5.26 16.68 8.82
CA GLN A 8 5.49 18.09 8.52
C GLN A 8 6.17 18.77 9.71
N ARG A 9 7.26 19.51 9.45
CA ARG A 9 7.94 20.33 10.47
C ARG A 9 7.56 21.80 10.27
N MET A 10 6.97 22.45 11.27
CA MET A 10 6.64 23.88 11.21
C MET A 10 7.92 24.74 11.24
N GLY A 11 8.28 25.30 10.09
CA GLY A 11 9.31 26.30 9.90
C GLY A 11 9.04 27.03 8.57
N LEU A 12 9.63 28.21 8.35
CA LEU A 12 9.33 29.11 7.21
C LEU A 12 9.37 28.46 5.81
N ASN A 13 9.95 27.26 5.68
CA ASN A 13 9.94 26.44 4.48
C ASN A 13 9.37 25.05 4.83
N GLU A 14 8.18 24.71 4.32
CA GLU A 14 7.61 23.36 4.45
C GLU A 14 8.47 22.34 3.69
N VAL A 15 9.06 21.39 4.42
CA VAL A 15 9.78 20.25 3.83
C VAL A 15 9.02 18.99 4.18
N ILE A 16 8.50 18.31 3.15
CA ILE A 16 7.86 17.00 3.27
C ILE A 16 8.95 15.93 3.24
N VAL A 17 9.06 15.12 4.30
CA VAL A 17 10.04 14.03 4.42
C VAL A 17 9.30 12.70 4.49
N LYS A 18 9.67 11.74 3.62
CA LYS A 18 9.19 10.36 3.69
C LYS A 18 9.85 9.67 4.89
N VAL A 19 9.04 9.30 5.88
CA VAL A 19 9.56 8.74 7.14
C VAL A 19 9.59 7.21 7.15
N THR A 20 8.79 6.56 6.31
CA THR A 20 8.72 5.09 6.28
C THR A 20 8.30 4.59 4.90
N GLU A 21 8.89 3.49 4.47
CA GLU A 21 8.55 2.75 3.25
C GLU A 21 8.40 1.27 3.58
N ALA A 22 7.36 0.64 3.05
CA ALA A 22 7.09 -0.78 3.28
C ALA A 22 6.38 -1.43 2.08
N THR A 23 6.65 -2.71 1.88
CA THR A 23 6.01 -3.56 0.88
C THR A 23 5.01 -4.50 1.56
N LEU A 24 3.79 -4.58 1.02
CA LEU A 24 2.74 -5.46 1.54
C LEU A 24 2.41 -6.56 0.52
N THR A 25 2.22 -7.78 1.01
CA THR A 25 1.72 -8.90 0.21
C THR A 25 0.33 -9.28 0.68
N PHE A 26 -0.62 -9.36 -0.24
CA PHE A 26 -2.01 -9.70 0.03
C PHE A 26 -2.37 -11.07 -0.55
N VAL A 27 -3.25 -11.81 0.15
CA VAL A 27 -3.76 -13.12 -0.27
C VAL A 27 -5.29 -13.08 -0.25
N ALA A 28 -5.93 -13.49 -1.35
CA ALA A 28 -7.38 -13.64 -1.37
C ALA A 28 -7.81 -14.88 -0.57
N THR A 29 -8.75 -14.70 0.35
CA THR A 29 -9.31 -15.78 1.17
C THR A 29 -10.82 -15.94 0.92
N GLY A 30 -11.31 -17.17 1.00
CA GLY A 30 -12.73 -17.51 0.92
C GLY A 30 -13.46 -17.37 2.25
N ALA A 31 -14.77 -17.68 2.27
CA ALA A 31 -15.57 -17.68 3.50
C ALA A 31 -15.08 -18.68 4.56
N ASP A 32 -14.37 -19.72 4.12
CA ASP A 32 -13.67 -20.71 4.93
C ASP A 32 -12.29 -20.23 5.44
N ARG A 33 -11.90 -18.99 5.12
CA ARG A 33 -10.59 -18.40 5.37
C ARG A 33 -9.43 -19.15 4.69
N ALA A 34 -9.72 -20.01 3.72
CA ALA A 34 -8.70 -20.67 2.91
C ALA A 34 -8.30 -19.77 1.72
N PRO A 35 -7.06 -19.87 1.22
CA PRO A 35 -6.65 -19.17 0.01
C PRO A 35 -7.54 -19.54 -1.19
N ARG A 36 -7.94 -18.55 -1.99
CA ARG A 36 -8.75 -18.73 -3.21
C ARG A 36 -7.98 -18.30 -4.45
N LYS A 37 -8.28 -18.93 -5.59
CA LYS A 37 -7.73 -18.53 -6.90
C LYS A 37 -8.18 -17.12 -7.26
N LEU A 38 -7.20 -16.27 -7.60
CA LEU A 38 -7.47 -14.94 -8.13
C LEU A 38 -7.98 -15.04 -9.58
N PRO A 39 -8.92 -14.17 -10.00
CA PRO A 39 -9.24 -14.01 -11.41
C PRO A 39 -8.00 -13.54 -12.19
N GLU A 40 -7.94 -13.85 -13.48
CA GLU A 40 -6.88 -13.31 -14.35
C GLU A 40 -6.99 -11.78 -14.37
N VAL A 41 -5.91 -11.12 -13.99
CA VAL A 41 -5.83 -9.66 -14.08
C VAL A 41 -5.52 -9.37 -15.54
N ASN A 42 -6.50 -8.85 -16.28
CA ASN A 42 -6.20 -8.17 -17.53
C ASN A 42 -5.53 -6.85 -17.15
N ASP A 43 -4.20 -6.84 -17.17
CA ASP A 43 -3.40 -5.63 -17.12
C ASP A 43 -3.56 -4.89 -18.46
N GLU A 44 -4.72 -4.27 -18.69
CA GLU A 44 -4.85 -3.27 -19.74
C GLU A 44 -4.13 -2.00 -19.28
N SER A 45 -2.87 -1.90 -19.71
CA SER A 45 -2.05 -0.69 -19.70
C SER A 45 -2.21 0.06 -21.02
#